data_AF-A0A3D3SAN3-F1
#
_entry.id   AF-A0A3D3SAN3-F1
#
_cell.length_a   1.000
_cell.length_b   1.000
_cell.length_c   1.000
_cell.angle_alpha   90.00
_cell.angle_beta   90.00
_cell.angle_gamma   90.00
#
_symmetry.space_group_name_H-M   'P 1'
#
loop_
_entity.id
_entity.type
_entity.pdbx_description
1 polymer ?
#
loop_
_entity_poly.entity_id
_entity_poly.type
_entity_poly.pdbx_seq_one_letter_code
_entity_poly.pdbx_strand_id
1 'polypeptide(L)'
;INKRVSFEKIAEILKEAKRYGFRSAKFYFMIGLPVAGRGRGEGEAIVEFLERVATVERIALNVNIGTFVPKPHTPYEREAQLGEKEALDTIYYIKDSLRHHKFISISYHSPFTAMIEGILSRGDDRVGDIILSAYHKGARLDAWDEHFKKEIWKEAFCETLKTEGYDPYIEYLEKKPKDAILPWNDIFLFINKNYFNLESEKSEASQSTSACVDDCDHLCGSCNDNFRLVSNSRHIELENQKALATVDRIEETIPKATGKRTDLRPGAFSIGESFSSTL
;
A
#
# COMPACT_ATOMS: atom_id res chain seq x y z
N ILE A 1 4.08 -4.23 -10.04
CA ILE A 1 2.70 -3.99 -9.54
C ILE A 1 1.81 -3.55 -10.70
N ASN A 2 0.73 -4.28 -10.99
CA ASN A 2 -0.22 -4.00 -12.10
C ASN A 2 -1.11 -2.76 -11.85
N LYS A 3 -0.53 -1.67 -11.33
CA LYS A 3 -1.19 -0.39 -11.07
C LYS A 3 -0.52 0.66 -11.96
N ARG A 4 -1.16 0.99 -13.08
CA ARG A 4 -0.65 1.97 -14.03
C ARG A 4 -1.34 3.30 -13.82
N VAL A 5 -0.59 4.30 -13.38
CA VAL A 5 -1.04 5.70 -13.37
C VAL A 5 0.06 6.53 -13.99
N SER A 6 -0.23 7.20 -15.10
CA SER A 6 0.75 8.05 -15.76
C SER A 6 0.99 9.33 -14.96
N PHE A 7 2.19 9.89 -15.09
CA PHE A 7 2.50 11.17 -14.45
C PHE A 7 1.59 12.28 -14.98
N GLU A 8 1.28 12.26 -16.28
CA GLU A 8 0.42 13.22 -16.95
C GLU A 8 -0.98 13.22 -16.31
N LYS A 9 -1.51 12.03 -16.02
CA LYS A 9 -2.81 11.91 -15.36
C LYS A 9 -2.80 12.47 -13.94
N ILE A 10 -1.72 12.22 -13.18
CA ILE A 10 -1.54 12.79 -11.84
C ILE A 10 -1.48 14.33 -11.92
N ALA A 11 -0.74 14.86 -12.89
CA ALA A 11 -0.60 16.29 -13.08
C ALA A 11 -1.95 16.96 -13.43
N GLU A 12 -2.77 16.34 -14.28
CA GLU A 12 -4.13 16.79 -14.58
C GLU A 12 -5.01 16.81 -13.33
N ILE A 13 -5.01 15.72 -12.55
CA ILE A 13 -5.81 15.60 -11.32
C ILE A 13 -5.43 16.70 -10.32
N LEU A 14 -4.13 17.00 -10.17
CA LEU A 14 -3.68 18.04 -9.23
C LEU A 14 -4.13 19.43 -9.66
N LYS A 15 -4.05 19.75 -10.96
CA LYS A 15 -4.54 21.02 -11.51
C LYS A 15 -6.04 21.15 -11.33
N GLU A 16 -6.78 20.10 -11.60
CA GLU A 16 -8.23 20.06 -11.44
C GLU A 16 -8.64 20.22 -9.97
N ALA A 17 -8.03 19.46 -9.06
CA ALA A 17 -8.25 19.58 -7.62
C ALA A 17 -7.97 21.02 -7.14
N LYS A 18 -6.89 21.64 -7.61
CA LYS A 18 -6.59 23.03 -7.27
C LYS A 18 -7.69 23.99 -7.75
N ARG A 19 -8.21 23.81 -8.97
CA ARG A 19 -9.31 24.63 -9.52
C ARG A 19 -10.57 24.53 -8.67
N TYR A 20 -10.87 23.35 -8.13
CA TYR A 20 -11.99 23.14 -7.21
C TYR A 20 -11.70 23.55 -5.75
N GLY A 21 -10.55 24.17 -5.48
CA GLY A 21 -10.22 24.73 -4.17
C GLY A 21 -9.62 23.74 -3.17
N PHE A 22 -9.27 22.51 -3.59
CA PHE A 22 -8.54 21.59 -2.75
C PHE A 22 -7.16 22.17 -2.39
N ARG A 23 -6.79 22.07 -1.11
CA ARG A 23 -5.57 22.68 -0.57
C ARG A 23 -4.40 21.70 -0.45
N SER A 24 -4.70 20.41 -0.47
CA SER A 24 -3.71 19.35 -0.28
C SER A 24 -4.08 18.07 -1.01
N ALA A 25 -3.07 17.32 -1.43
CA ALA A 25 -3.18 15.98 -2.00
C ALA A 25 -2.44 14.97 -1.11
N LYS A 26 -3.02 13.78 -0.91
CA LYS A 26 -2.37 12.69 -0.19
C LYS A 26 -1.74 11.68 -1.16
N PHE A 27 -0.51 11.31 -0.90
CA PHE A 27 0.24 10.28 -1.62
C PHE A 27 0.62 9.15 -0.65
N TYR A 28 0.41 7.92 -1.08
CA TYR A 28 0.78 6.72 -0.34
C TYR A 28 1.85 5.97 -1.13
N PHE A 29 3.03 5.85 -0.53
CA PHE A 29 4.13 5.07 -1.09
C PHE A 29 4.42 3.88 -0.22
N MET A 30 5.05 2.90 -0.85
CA MET A 30 5.54 1.71 -0.19
C MET A 30 7.00 1.54 -0.58
N ILE A 31 7.83 1.20 0.40
CA ILE A 31 9.23 0.83 0.19
C ILE A 31 9.42 -0.64 0.53
N GLY A 32 10.40 -1.28 -0.09
CA GLY A 32 10.74 -2.66 0.15
C GLY A 32 10.03 -3.66 -0.75
N LEU A 33 9.46 -3.21 -1.86
CA LEU A 33 8.89 -4.11 -2.85
C LEU A 33 10.00 -5.00 -3.45
N PRO A 34 9.68 -6.23 -3.86
CA PRO A 34 10.61 -7.17 -4.48
C PRO A 34 10.87 -6.77 -5.95
N VAL A 35 11.45 -5.60 -6.15
CA VAL A 35 11.76 -5.00 -7.46
C VAL A 35 13.23 -4.62 -7.53
N ALA A 36 13.72 -4.37 -8.75
CA ALA A 36 15.06 -3.80 -8.93
C ALA A 36 15.17 -2.44 -8.21
N GLY A 37 16.24 -2.24 -7.45
CA GLY A 37 16.47 -1.01 -6.68
C GLY A 37 15.75 -0.96 -5.32
N ARG A 38 15.27 -2.09 -4.81
CA ARG A 38 14.69 -2.24 -3.47
C ARG A 38 15.43 -1.45 -2.38
N GLY A 39 14.69 -0.79 -1.50
CA GLY A 39 15.23 0.06 -0.44
C GLY A 39 15.66 1.40 -1.01
N ARG A 40 16.97 1.63 -1.13
CA ARG A 40 17.52 2.94 -1.47
C ARG A 40 17.06 3.48 -2.84
N GLY A 41 17.04 2.63 -3.87
CA GLY A 41 16.63 3.04 -5.22
C GLY A 41 15.15 3.41 -5.30
N GLU A 42 14.28 2.73 -4.54
CA GLU A 42 12.88 3.14 -4.38
C GLU A 42 12.79 4.52 -3.72
N GLY A 43 13.62 4.78 -2.71
CA GLY A 43 13.71 6.10 -2.09
C GLY A 43 14.10 7.20 -3.08
N GLU A 44 15.09 6.94 -3.94
CA GLU A 44 15.53 7.87 -5.00
C GLU A 44 14.40 8.15 -5.99
N ALA A 45 13.71 7.10 -6.46
CA ALA A 45 12.59 7.23 -7.37
C ALA A 45 11.40 8.01 -6.74
N ILE A 46 11.11 7.80 -5.45
CA ILE A 46 10.07 8.56 -4.73
C ILE A 46 10.44 10.04 -4.64
N VAL A 47 11.70 10.36 -4.32
CA VAL A 47 12.20 11.74 -4.25
C VAL A 47 12.05 12.42 -5.61
N GLU A 48 12.58 11.80 -6.68
CA GLU A 48 12.49 12.34 -8.04
C GLU A 48 11.04 12.58 -8.46
N PHE A 49 10.16 11.61 -8.19
CA PHE A 49 8.75 11.72 -8.50
C PHE A 49 8.09 12.90 -7.76
N LEU A 50 8.34 13.03 -6.45
CA LEU A 50 7.75 14.10 -5.63
C LEU A 50 8.28 15.49 -6.01
N GLU A 51 9.58 15.60 -6.35
CA GLU A 51 10.16 16.83 -6.90
C GLU A 51 9.48 17.21 -8.21
N ARG A 52 9.27 16.25 -9.12
CA ARG A 52 8.56 16.48 -10.38
C ARG A 52 7.12 16.91 -10.12
N VAL A 53 6.38 16.25 -9.22
CA VAL A 53 5.02 16.64 -8.83
C VAL A 53 4.97 18.04 -8.23
N ALA A 54 5.96 18.41 -7.41
CA ALA A 54 6.07 19.72 -6.79
C ALA A 54 6.21 20.88 -7.80
N THR A 55 6.63 20.61 -9.04
CA THR A 55 6.69 21.60 -10.13
C THR A 55 5.35 21.80 -10.85
N VAL A 56 4.39 20.88 -10.71
CA VAL A 56 3.14 20.90 -11.50
C VAL A 56 2.19 21.99 -11.03
N GLU A 57 1.89 22.00 -9.73
CA GLU A 57 0.91 22.90 -9.13
C GLU A 57 1.23 23.09 -7.64
N ARG A 58 1.02 24.31 -7.11
CA ARG A 58 1.35 24.62 -5.73
C ARG A 58 0.21 24.20 -4.79
N ILE A 59 0.15 22.89 -4.54
CA ILE A 59 -0.76 22.22 -3.61
C ILE A 59 0.07 21.50 -2.53
N ALA A 60 -0.40 21.48 -1.28
CA ALA A 60 0.34 20.81 -0.21
C ALA A 60 0.34 19.29 -0.44
N LEU A 61 1.49 18.64 -0.36
CA LEU A 61 1.63 17.20 -0.54
C LEU A 61 1.77 16.54 0.83
N ASN A 62 0.81 15.69 1.19
CA ASN A 62 0.90 14.87 2.40
C ASN A 62 1.29 13.46 1.97
N VAL A 63 2.53 13.08 2.24
CA VAL A 63 3.11 11.81 1.84
C VAL A 63 3.11 10.87 3.03
N ASN A 64 2.58 9.68 2.83
CA ASN A 64 2.65 8.58 3.79
C ASN A 64 3.50 7.46 3.17
N ILE A 65 4.47 6.96 3.92
CA ILE A 65 5.36 5.89 3.49
C ILE A 65 5.16 4.68 4.40
N GLY A 66 4.77 3.55 3.81
CA GLY A 66 4.71 2.24 4.47
C GLY A 66 5.88 1.35 4.06
N THR A 67 6.27 0.43 4.95
CA THR A 67 7.16 -0.68 4.59
C THR A 67 6.32 -1.81 4.01
N PHE A 68 6.74 -2.39 2.90
CA PHE A 68 6.09 -3.52 2.27
C PHE A 68 6.03 -4.71 3.23
N VAL A 69 4.84 -5.27 3.40
CA VAL A 69 4.59 -6.49 4.18
C VAL A 69 4.13 -7.59 3.22
N PRO A 70 4.95 -8.63 2.96
CA PRO A 70 4.53 -9.79 2.19
C PRO A 70 3.28 -10.43 2.80
N LYS A 71 2.29 -10.75 1.97
CA LYS A 71 1.01 -11.34 2.44
C LYS A 71 0.79 -12.73 1.83
N PRO A 72 0.19 -13.67 2.59
CA PRO A 72 -0.30 -14.93 2.07
C PRO A 72 -1.16 -14.76 0.82
N HIS A 73 -1.09 -15.74 -0.08
CA HIS A 73 -1.90 -15.78 -1.30
C HIS A 73 -1.75 -14.53 -2.18
N THR A 74 -0.52 -14.01 -2.23
CA THR A 74 -0.14 -12.95 -3.16
C THR A 74 1.08 -13.43 -3.97
N PRO A 75 1.35 -12.83 -5.13
CA PRO A 75 2.58 -13.14 -5.87
C PRO A 75 3.86 -12.99 -5.04
N TYR A 76 3.83 -12.14 -4.02
CA TYR A 76 4.97 -11.84 -3.17
C TYR A 76 4.98 -12.61 -1.85
N GLU A 77 4.13 -13.63 -1.68
CA GLU A 77 3.99 -14.36 -0.41
C GLU A 77 5.29 -14.99 0.10
N ARG A 78 6.23 -15.26 -0.81
CA ARG A 78 7.55 -15.85 -0.53
C ARG A 78 8.67 -14.82 -0.37
N GLU A 79 8.42 -13.55 -0.65
CA GLU A 79 9.49 -12.55 -0.71
C GLU A 79 9.98 -12.14 0.66
N ALA A 80 11.27 -11.83 0.78
CA ALA A 80 11.81 -11.28 2.03
C ALA A 80 11.12 -9.94 2.34
N GLN A 81 11.05 -9.55 3.61
CA GLN A 81 10.65 -8.20 4.03
C GLN A 81 11.90 -7.36 4.36
N LEU A 82 11.84 -6.04 4.14
CA LEU A 82 12.92 -5.15 4.58
C LEU A 82 13.06 -5.21 6.10
N GLY A 83 14.30 -5.27 6.58
CA GLY A 83 14.59 -5.10 7.99
C GLY A 83 14.29 -3.67 8.46
N GLU A 84 14.04 -3.51 9.76
CA GLU A 84 13.72 -2.21 10.36
C GLU A 84 14.76 -1.14 10.00
N LYS A 85 16.05 -1.47 10.14
CA LYS A 85 17.14 -0.52 9.87
C LYS A 85 17.13 -0.04 8.43
N GLU A 86 17.05 -0.95 7.47
CA GLU A 86 17.09 -0.62 6.03
C GLU A 86 15.88 0.20 5.60
N ALA A 87 14.70 -0.13 6.12
CA ALA A 87 13.49 0.64 5.90
C ALA A 87 13.61 2.06 6.49
N LEU A 88 14.09 2.20 7.73
CA LEU A 88 14.33 3.51 8.35
C LEU A 88 15.36 4.33 7.57
N ASP A 89 16.49 3.73 7.17
CA ASP A 89 17.53 4.41 6.39
C ASP A 89 16.96 4.97 5.07
N THR A 90 16.09 4.20 4.40
CA THR A 90 15.38 4.62 3.19
C THR A 90 14.38 5.75 3.47
N ILE A 91 13.58 5.64 4.53
CA ILE A 91 12.60 6.68 4.92
C ILE A 91 13.31 7.99 5.26
N TYR A 92 14.37 7.94 6.08
CA TYR A 92 15.12 9.13 6.47
C TYR A 92 15.79 9.79 5.27
N TYR A 93 16.30 9.00 4.33
CA TYR A 93 16.79 9.55 3.08
C TYR A 93 15.72 10.36 2.32
N ILE A 94 14.50 9.83 2.17
CA ILE A 94 13.42 10.55 1.49
C ILE A 94 13.09 11.84 2.23
N LYS A 95 13.00 11.78 3.58
CA LYS A 95 12.72 12.94 4.43
C LYS A 95 13.79 14.01 4.32
N ASP A 96 15.05 13.62 4.37
CA ASP A 96 16.20 14.53 4.34
C ASP A 96 16.37 15.15 2.96
N SER A 97 16.10 14.41 1.89
CA SER A 97 16.15 14.93 0.51
C SER A 97 15.07 15.99 0.29
N LEU A 98 13.85 15.75 0.77
CA LEU A 98 12.71 16.63 0.55
C LEU A 98 12.51 17.71 1.62
N ARG A 99 13.38 17.78 2.65
CA ARG A 99 13.26 18.72 3.79
C ARG A 99 13.17 20.19 3.39
N HIS A 100 13.71 20.54 2.22
CA HIS A 100 13.73 21.91 1.71
C HIS A 100 12.37 22.33 1.10
N HIS A 101 11.50 21.38 0.78
CA HIS A 101 10.14 21.62 0.30
C HIS A 101 9.16 21.83 1.45
N LYS A 102 8.90 23.10 1.80
CA LYS A 102 8.01 23.48 2.93
C LYS A 102 6.54 23.04 2.81
N PHE A 103 6.11 22.61 1.62
CA PHE A 103 4.72 22.17 1.37
C PHE A 103 4.60 20.66 1.19
N ILE A 104 5.68 19.90 1.39
CA ILE A 104 5.68 18.44 1.41
C ILE A 104 5.82 18.01 2.86
N SER A 105 4.79 17.34 3.39
CA SER A 105 4.80 16.72 4.71
C SER A 105 4.97 15.22 4.53
N ILE A 106 5.93 14.61 5.24
CA ILE A 106 6.19 13.16 5.17
C ILE A 106 5.92 12.53 6.53
N SER A 107 4.97 11.62 6.53
CA SER A 107 4.64 10.68 7.60
C SER A 107 5.03 9.27 7.17
N TYR A 108 5.29 8.39 8.13
CA TYR A 108 5.59 6.99 7.82
C TYR A 108 5.02 6.08 8.91
N HIS A 109 4.68 4.87 8.52
CA HIS A 109 4.31 3.81 9.46
C HIS A 109 5.58 3.19 10.05
N SER A 110 5.58 2.92 11.35
CA SER A 110 6.71 2.30 12.06
C SER A 110 7.18 1.03 11.33
N PRO A 111 8.44 0.97 10.84
CA PRO A 111 8.95 -0.24 10.21
C PRO A 111 9.00 -1.45 11.15
N PHE A 112 9.12 -1.21 12.46
CA PHE A 112 9.01 -2.27 13.46
C PHE A 112 7.60 -2.83 13.58
N THR A 113 6.56 -1.99 13.46
CA THR A 113 5.17 -2.45 13.43
C THR A 113 4.91 -3.25 12.16
N ALA A 114 5.40 -2.79 11.01
CA ALA A 114 5.34 -3.55 9.76
C ALA A 114 6.07 -4.90 9.88
N MET A 115 7.17 -4.97 10.63
CA MET A 115 7.90 -6.21 10.91
C MET A 115 7.04 -7.20 11.71
N ILE A 116 6.36 -6.73 12.77
CA ILE A 116 5.39 -7.54 13.52
C ILE A 116 4.27 -8.00 12.58
N GLU A 117 3.69 -7.11 11.78
CA GLU A 117 2.66 -7.49 10.81
C GLU A 117 3.13 -8.58 9.85
N GLY A 118 4.40 -8.53 9.41
CA GLY A 118 5.00 -9.56 8.57
C GLY A 118 5.07 -10.92 9.26
N ILE A 119 5.47 -10.94 10.54
CA ILE A 119 5.51 -12.16 11.36
C ILE A 119 4.10 -12.70 11.54
N LEU A 120 3.13 -11.85 11.86
CA LEU A 120 1.74 -12.25 12.03
C LEU A 120 1.09 -12.74 10.72
N SER A 121 1.44 -12.10 9.60
CA SER A 121 0.86 -12.44 8.29
C SER A 121 1.42 -13.75 7.76
N ARG A 122 2.69 -14.05 8.03
CA ARG A 122 3.40 -15.22 7.47
C ARG A 122 3.72 -16.31 8.49
N GLY A 123 3.22 -16.15 9.71
CA GLY A 123 3.40 -17.08 10.81
C GLY A 123 2.67 -18.40 10.61
N ASP A 124 3.16 -19.43 11.28
CA ASP A 124 2.37 -20.61 11.62
C ASP A 124 1.77 -20.47 13.03
N ASP A 125 1.27 -21.58 13.57
CA ASP A 125 0.69 -21.68 14.90
C ASP A 125 1.63 -21.22 16.03
N ARG A 126 2.96 -21.33 15.86
CA ARG A 126 3.96 -20.88 16.83
C ARG A 126 3.92 -19.37 17.06
N VAL A 127 3.42 -18.59 16.09
CA VAL A 127 3.23 -17.14 16.29
C VAL A 127 2.18 -16.84 17.36
N GLY A 128 1.25 -17.78 17.61
CA GLY A 128 0.30 -17.69 18.73
C GLY A 128 1.01 -17.55 20.08
N ASP A 129 2.08 -18.32 20.31
CA ASP A 129 2.85 -18.26 21.56
C ASP A 129 3.60 -16.94 21.72
N ILE A 130 4.09 -16.38 20.61
CA ILE A 130 4.72 -15.05 20.58
C ILE A 130 3.71 -13.97 20.98
N ILE A 131 2.50 -14.01 20.41
CA ILE A 131 1.42 -13.07 20.75
C ILE A 131 1.05 -13.23 22.23
N LEU A 132 0.92 -14.47 22.71
CA LEU A 132 0.56 -14.76 24.10
C LEU A 132 1.63 -14.23 25.07
N SER A 133 2.92 -14.41 24.75
CA SER A 133 4.02 -13.85 25.53
C SER A 133 3.98 -12.32 25.57
N ALA A 134 3.82 -11.66 24.42
CA ALA A 134 3.69 -10.20 24.35
C ALA A 134 2.47 -9.71 25.15
N TYR A 135 1.35 -10.41 25.07
CA TYR A 135 0.15 -10.13 25.85
C TYR A 135 0.40 -10.24 27.35
N HIS A 136 1.07 -11.29 27.83
CA HIS A 136 1.40 -11.44 29.25
C HIS A 136 2.37 -10.36 29.75
N LYS A 137 3.25 -9.85 28.89
CA LYS A 137 4.15 -8.73 29.17
C LYS A 137 3.47 -7.36 29.11
N GLY A 138 2.21 -7.31 28.69
CA GLY A 138 1.37 -6.10 28.75
C GLY A 138 1.16 -5.39 27.42
N ALA A 139 1.42 -6.03 26.28
CA ALA A 139 1.07 -5.52 24.95
C ALA A 139 -0.46 -5.34 24.84
N ARG A 140 -0.92 -4.11 24.59
CA ARG A 140 -2.35 -3.77 24.48
C ARG A 140 -2.49 -2.59 23.53
N LEU A 141 -3.53 -2.60 22.69
CA LEU A 141 -3.84 -1.51 21.76
C LEU A 141 -2.66 -1.17 20.82
N ASP A 142 -1.91 -2.18 20.37
CA ASP A 142 -0.71 -2.01 19.54
C ASP A 142 -0.98 -1.42 18.13
N ALA A 143 -2.26 -1.32 17.74
CA ALA A 143 -2.66 -0.63 16.52
C ALA A 143 -2.58 0.91 16.63
N TRP A 144 -2.42 1.46 17.84
CA TRP A 144 -2.28 2.89 18.10
C TRP A 144 -0.85 3.22 18.56
N ASP A 145 -0.17 4.09 17.82
CA ASP A 145 1.25 4.42 18.05
C ASP A 145 1.51 4.91 19.48
N GLU A 146 0.57 5.64 20.10
CA GLU A 146 0.66 6.13 21.48
C GLU A 146 0.62 5.03 22.56
N HIS A 147 0.12 3.84 22.21
CA HIS A 147 0.03 2.69 23.09
C HIS A 147 1.05 1.60 22.76
N PHE A 148 1.62 1.65 21.56
CA PHE A 148 2.56 0.66 21.07
C PHE A 148 3.86 0.64 21.90
N LYS A 149 4.17 -0.52 22.47
CA LYS A 149 5.36 -0.75 23.31
C LYS A 149 6.33 -1.68 22.62
N LYS A 150 7.25 -1.09 21.84
CA LYS A 150 8.28 -1.80 21.07
C LYS A 150 9.09 -2.81 21.89
N GLU A 151 9.42 -2.44 23.12
CA GLU A 151 10.29 -3.22 24.02
C GLU A 151 9.64 -4.54 24.42
N ILE A 152 8.31 -4.59 24.58
CA ILE A 152 7.58 -5.81 24.92
C ILE A 152 7.71 -6.86 23.80
N TRP A 153 7.56 -6.44 22.55
CA TRP A 153 7.71 -7.32 21.40
C TRP A 153 9.15 -7.82 21.23
N LYS A 154 10.14 -6.95 21.45
CA LYS A 154 11.55 -7.37 21.47
C LYS A 154 11.82 -8.41 22.54
N GLU A 155 11.24 -8.24 23.73
CA GLU A 155 11.39 -9.21 24.82
C GLU A 155 10.73 -10.55 24.46
N ALA A 156 9.53 -10.54 23.88
CA ALA A 156 8.85 -11.74 23.41
C ALA A 156 9.65 -12.50 22.32
N PHE A 157 10.24 -11.78 21.36
CA PHE A 157 11.12 -12.39 20.35
C PHE A 157 12.39 -12.99 20.97
N CYS A 158 13.02 -12.26 21.90
CA CYS A 158 14.20 -12.77 22.64
C CYS A 158 13.88 -14.01 23.48
N GLU A 159 12.69 -14.07 24.10
CA GLU A 159 12.24 -15.24 24.84
C GLU A 159 12.02 -16.42 23.91
N THR A 160 11.38 -16.21 22.76
CA THR A 160 11.17 -17.25 21.72
C THR A 160 12.50 -17.83 21.27
N LEU A 161 13.51 -16.99 20.98
CA LEU A 161 14.85 -17.45 20.62
C LEU A 161 15.50 -18.31 21.72
N LYS A 162 15.31 -17.97 22.99
CA LYS A 162 15.89 -18.69 24.13
C LYS A 162 15.19 -20.01 24.45
N THR A 163 13.88 -20.06 24.25
CA THR A 163 13.01 -21.18 24.65
C THR A 163 12.79 -22.17 23.52
N GLU A 164 12.46 -21.66 22.33
CA GLU A 164 12.14 -22.46 21.14
C GLU A 164 13.34 -22.60 20.19
N GLY A 165 14.41 -21.82 20.39
CA GLY A 165 15.67 -21.99 19.64
C GLY A 165 15.69 -21.39 18.23
N TYR A 166 14.74 -20.53 17.87
CA TYR A 166 14.70 -19.84 16.58
C TYR A 166 14.42 -18.34 16.71
N ASP A 167 14.95 -17.54 15.78
CA ASP A 167 14.68 -16.10 15.72
C ASP A 167 13.44 -15.85 14.84
N PRO A 168 12.34 -15.27 15.36
CA PRO A 168 11.15 -14.94 14.57
C PRO A 168 11.44 -14.04 13.36
N TYR A 169 12.45 -13.17 13.45
CA TYR A 169 12.86 -12.33 12.33
C TYR A 169 13.41 -13.17 11.19
N ILE A 170 14.34 -14.09 11.46
CA ILE A 170 14.91 -14.97 10.43
C ILE A 170 13.83 -15.92 9.90
N GLU A 171 13.06 -16.52 10.82
CA GLU A 171 12.08 -17.55 10.50
C GLU A 171 10.95 -17.02 9.62
N TYR A 172 10.38 -15.84 9.89
CA TYR A 172 9.20 -15.36 9.15
C TYR A 172 9.53 -14.21 8.19
N LEU A 173 10.64 -13.51 8.41
CA LEU A 173 11.25 -12.41 7.65
C LEU A 173 11.68 -12.70 6.22
N GLU A 174 12.45 -13.79 6.14
CA GLU A 174 13.32 -14.05 5.01
C GLU A 174 12.56 -14.56 3.79
N LYS A 175 13.28 -14.58 2.65
CA LYS A 175 12.73 -15.12 1.42
C LYS A 175 12.54 -16.63 1.59
N LYS A 176 11.33 -17.11 1.34
CA LYS A 176 11.00 -18.53 1.40
C LYS A 176 11.42 -19.23 0.10
N PRO A 177 12.00 -20.44 0.16
CA PRO A 177 12.27 -21.25 -1.02
C PRO A 177 11.02 -21.48 -1.87
N LYS A 178 11.18 -21.70 -3.18
CA LYS A 178 10.05 -21.94 -4.11
C LYS A 178 9.25 -23.19 -3.74
N ASP A 179 9.91 -24.20 -3.19
CA ASP A 179 9.36 -25.50 -2.78
C ASP A 179 8.97 -25.56 -1.30
N ALA A 180 9.16 -24.47 -0.54
CA ALA A 180 8.77 -24.43 0.86
C ALA A 180 7.25 -24.64 1.03
N ILE A 181 6.91 -25.49 2.00
CA ILE A 181 5.53 -25.65 2.48
C ILE A 181 5.20 -24.41 3.31
N LEU A 182 4.16 -23.67 2.90
CA LEU A 182 3.72 -22.45 3.56
C LEU A 182 2.56 -22.76 4.53
N PRO A 183 2.47 -22.09 5.69
CA PRO A 183 1.42 -22.36 6.69
C PRO A 183 -0.01 -22.22 6.16
N TRP A 184 -0.22 -21.34 5.17
CA TRP A 184 -1.53 -21.09 4.54
C TRP A 184 -1.80 -21.96 3.30
N ASN A 185 -0.94 -22.95 3.00
CA ASN A 185 -1.11 -23.78 1.80
C ASN A 185 -2.43 -24.54 1.77
N ASP A 186 -3.03 -24.85 2.92
CA ASP A 186 -4.28 -25.60 3.00
C ASP A 186 -5.52 -24.72 2.84
N ILE A 187 -5.33 -23.39 2.75
CA ILE A 187 -6.39 -22.43 2.49
C ILE A 187 -6.56 -22.29 0.97
N PHE A 188 -7.75 -22.66 0.48
CA PHE A 188 -8.07 -22.59 -0.94
C PHE A 188 -8.81 -21.30 -1.29
N LEU A 189 -8.18 -20.43 -2.09
CA LEU A 189 -8.78 -19.17 -2.58
C LEU A 189 -9.35 -19.27 -4.00
N PHE A 190 -9.61 -20.46 -4.51
CA PHE A 190 -10.01 -20.68 -5.91
C PHE A 190 -8.97 -20.14 -6.92
N ILE A 191 -7.72 -19.97 -6.51
CA ILE A 191 -6.61 -19.57 -7.39
C ILE A 191 -5.56 -20.69 -7.37
N ASN A 192 -5.07 -21.06 -8.54
CA ASN A 192 -4.01 -22.05 -8.69
C ASN A 192 -2.73 -21.54 -8.01
N LYS A 193 -2.11 -22.32 -7.11
CA LYS A 193 -0.88 -21.91 -6.41
C LYS A 193 0.26 -21.52 -7.37
N ASN A 194 0.36 -22.17 -8.52
CA ASN A 194 1.39 -21.85 -9.52
C ASN A 194 1.19 -20.46 -10.13
N TYR A 195 -0.03 -19.91 -10.09
CA TYR A 195 -0.30 -18.54 -10.53
C TYR A 195 0.55 -17.53 -9.77
N PHE A 196 0.67 -17.65 -8.45
CA PHE A 196 1.43 -16.69 -7.65
C PHE A 196 2.92 -16.68 -8.01
N ASN A 197 3.50 -17.86 -8.28
CA ASN A 197 4.89 -17.96 -8.73
C ASN A 197 5.09 -17.27 -10.09
N LEU A 198 4.20 -17.54 -11.06
CA LEU A 198 4.26 -16.92 -12.39
C LEU A 198 4.08 -15.41 -12.33
N GLU A 199 3.16 -14.91 -11.50
CA GLU A 199 2.97 -13.47 -11.30
C GLU A 199 4.17 -12.82 -10.61
N SER A 200 4.86 -13.52 -9.71
CA SER A 200 6.10 -13.03 -9.10
C SER A 200 7.18 -12.87 -10.17
N GLU A 201 7.38 -13.88 -11.01
CA GLU A 201 8.36 -13.87 -12.10
C GLU A 201 8.06 -12.76 -13.13
N LYS A 202 6.78 -12.56 -13.50
CA LYS A 202 6.37 -11.43 -14.33
C LYS A 202 6.67 -10.09 -13.66
N SER A 203 6.41 -9.97 -12.36
CA SER A 203 6.69 -8.74 -11.62
C SER A 203 8.18 -8.42 -11.58
N GLU A 204 9.04 -9.42 -11.35
CA GLU A 204 10.50 -9.27 -11.40
C GLU A 204 10.95 -8.81 -12.80
N ALA A 205 10.34 -9.36 -13.85
CA ALA A 205 10.58 -8.97 -15.25
C ALA A 205 9.91 -7.65 -15.68
N SER A 206 9.25 -6.92 -14.75
CA SER A 206 8.47 -5.71 -15.05
C SER A 206 7.39 -5.90 -16.12
N GLN A 207 6.88 -7.13 -16.24
CA GLN A 207 5.78 -7.48 -17.14
C GLN A 207 4.45 -7.28 -16.42
N SER A 208 3.48 -6.70 -17.13
CA SER A 208 2.13 -6.54 -16.58
C SER A 208 1.23 -7.71 -16.96
N THR A 209 0.34 -8.06 -16.04
CA THR A 209 -0.77 -8.97 -16.32
C THR A 209 -2.00 -8.12 -16.63
N SER A 210 -2.72 -8.49 -17.69
CA SER A 210 -3.96 -7.82 -18.10
C SER A 210 -5.06 -8.01 -17.05
N ALA A 211 -6.04 -7.10 -17.06
CA ALA A 211 -7.24 -7.25 -16.25
C ALA A 211 -8.01 -8.53 -16.63
N CYS A 212 -8.80 -9.05 -15.69
CA CYS A 212 -9.73 -10.14 -15.96
C CYS A 212 -10.82 -9.66 -16.93
N VAL A 213 -11.14 -10.50 -17.92
CA VAL A 213 -12.19 -10.29 -18.92
C VAL A 213 -13.09 -11.53 -18.99
N ASP A 214 -14.30 -11.39 -19.53
CA ASP A 214 -15.26 -12.52 -19.62
C ASP A 214 -14.71 -13.68 -20.48
N ASP A 215 -14.10 -13.35 -21.63
CA ASP A 215 -13.46 -14.33 -22.53
C ASP A 215 -11.96 -14.41 -22.24
N CYS A 216 -11.62 -14.90 -21.04
CA CYS A 216 -10.23 -15.05 -20.58
C CYS A 216 -9.72 -16.48 -20.77
N ASP A 217 -8.53 -16.64 -21.32
CA ASP A 217 -7.81 -17.92 -21.45
C ASP A 217 -6.76 -18.14 -20.34
N HIS A 218 -6.69 -17.23 -19.37
CA HIS A 218 -5.71 -17.27 -18.29
C HIS A 218 -5.99 -18.42 -17.32
N LEU A 219 -4.99 -19.29 -17.12
CA LEU A 219 -5.07 -20.45 -16.24
C LEU A 219 -4.88 -20.11 -14.75
N CYS A 220 -5.51 -19.02 -14.26
CA CYS A 220 -5.42 -18.63 -12.85
C CYS A 220 -6.36 -19.44 -11.94
N GLY A 221 -7.44 -20.00 -12.50
CA GLY A 221 -8.43 -20.82 -11.78
C GLY A 221 -9.56 -20.07 -11.07
N SER A 222 -9.51 -18.73 -11.06
CA SER A 222 -10.46 -17.86 -10.35
C SER A 222 -11.89 -17.92 -10.91
N CYS A 223 -12.02 -18.02 -12.23
CA CYS A 223 -13.30 -18.15 -12.92
C CYS A 223 -13.49 -19.58 -13.46
N ASN A 224 -14.75 -20.01 -13.56
CA ASN A 224 -15.18 -21.28 -14.16
C ASN A 224 -16.66 -21.18 -14.58
N ASP A 225 -17.27 -22.30 -14.98
CA ASP A 225 -18.67 -22.34 -15.42
C ASP A 225 -19.66 -21.75 -14.39
N ASN A 226 -19.33 -21.87 -13.10
CA ASN A 226 -20.14 -21.40 -11.97
C ASN A 226 -19.75 -19.99 -11.48
N PHE A 227 -18.49 -19.58 -11.67
CA PHE A 227 -17.96 -18.30 -11.19
C PHE A 227 -17.48 -17.44 -12.35
N ARG A 228 -18.15 -16.31 -12.57
CA ARG A 228 -17.87 -15.37 -13.66
C ARG A 228 -17.52 -14.00 -13.13
N LEU A 229 -16.92 -13.18 -13.99
CA LEU A 229 -16.68 -11.79 -13.68
C LEU A 229 -18.01 -11.08 -13.41
N VAL A 230 -18.14 -10.43 -12.26
CA VAL A 230 -19.27 -9.55 -11.97
C VAL A 230 -18.79 -8.13 -12.14
N SER A 231 -19.12 -7.51 -13.27
CA SER A 231 -18.90 -6.07 -13.42
C SER A 231 -19.95 -5.32 -12.60
N ASN A 232 -19.53 -4.55 -11.60
CA ASN A 232 -20.44 -3.66 -10.86
C ASN A 232 -20.73 -2.36 -11.66
N SER A 233 -20.79 -2.48 -12.99
CA SER A 233 -20.93 -1.41 -13.97
C SER A 233 -22.19 -0.58 -13.71
N ARG A 234 -23.29 -1.23 -13.33
CA ARG A 234 -24.57 -0.55 -13.05
C ARG A 234 -24.51 0.39 -11.84
N HIS A 235 -23.76 0.04 -10.79
CA HIS A 235 -23.57 0.93 -9.64
C HIS A 235 -22.67 2.11 -10.00
N ILE A 236 -21.60 1.85 -10.76
CA ILE A 236 -20.63 2.87 -11.18
C ILE A 236 -21.26 3.89 -12.14
N GLU A 237 -22.05 3.44 -13.10
CA GLU A 237 -22.79 4.32 -14.01
C GLU A 237 -23.79 5.21 -13.26
N LEU A 238 -24.53 4.64 -12.30
CA LEU A 238 -25.46 5.38 -11.44
C LEU A 238 -24.74 6.40 -10.56
N GLU A 239 -23.63 6.03 -9.92
CA GLU A 239 -22.85 6.93 -9.08
C GLU A 239 -22.14 8.01 -9.90
N ASN A 240 -21.62 7.68 -11.09
CA ASN A 240 -21.06 8.67 -12.01
C ASN A 240 -22.12 9.66 -12.51
N GLN A 241 -23.32 9.18 -12.87
CA GLN A 241 -24.44 10.04 -13.25
C GLN A 241 -24.88 10.95 -12.09
N LYS A 242 -24.95 10.42 -10.86
CA LYS A 242 -25.24 11.23 -9.67
C LYS A 242 -24.14 12.25 -9.37
N ALA A 243 -22.87 11.87 -9.51
CA ALA A 243 -21.73 12.74 -9.29
C ALA A 243 -21.71 13.88 -10.32
N LEU A 244 -21.91 13.57 -11.60
CA LEU A 244 -22.03 14.55 -12.69
C LEU A 244 -23.21 15.50 -12.44
N ALA A 245 -24.40 14.97 -12.12
CA ALA A 245 -25.56 15.79 -11.78
C ALA A 245 -25.36 16.66 -10.53
N THR A 246 -24.49 16.25 -9.60
CA THR A 246 -24.13 17.04 -8.41
C THR A 246 -23.14 18.13 -8.78
N VAL A 247 -22.16 17.86 -9.64
CA VAL A 247 -21.21 18.86 -10.18
C VAL A 247 -21.97 19.93 -10.97
N ASP A 248 -22.86 19.51 -11.89
CA ASP A 248 -23.69 20.43 -12.68
C ASP A 248 -24.57 21.32 -11.79
N ARG A 249 -25.17 20.74 -10.74
CA ARG A 249 -25.94 21.52 -9.75
C ARG A 249 -25.08 22.49 -8.97
N ILE A 250 -23.84 22.14 -8.63
CA ILE A 250 -22.89 23.04 -7.97
C ILE A 250 -22.51 24.17 -8.92
N GLU A 251 -22.26 23.89 -10.21
CA GLU A 251 -22.00 24.92 -11.22
C GLU A 251 -23.20 25.86 -11.44
N GLU A 252 -24.43 25.35 -11.39
CA GLU A 252 -25.67 26.15 -11.48
C GLU A 252 -25.97 26.97 -10.22
N THR A 253 -25.57 26.49 -9.03
CA THR A 253 -25.82 27.18 -7.75
C THR A 253 -24.70 28.10 -7.30
N ILE A 254 -23.52 28.07 -7.93
CA ILE A 254 -22.51 29.13 -7.76
C ILE A 254 -23.09 30.39 -8.41
N PRO A 255 -23.48 31.42 -7.63
CA PRO A 255 -23.85 32.70 -8.22
C PRO A 255 -22.62 33.18 -8.99
N LYS A 256 -22.81 33.75 -10.19
CA LYS A 256 -21.77 34.55 -10.84
C LYS A 256 -21.36 35.65 -9.86
N ALA A 257 -20.37 35.37 -9.02
CA ALA A 257 -20.04 36.21 -7.89
C ALA A 257 -19.24 37.40 -8.41
N THR A 258 -19.96 38.45 -8.78
CA THR A 258 -19.54 39.81 -8.48
C THR A 258 -19.31 39.90 -6.97
N GLY A 259 -18.04 39.83 -6.57
CA GLY A 259 -17.53 40.32 -5.29
C GLY A 259 -18.19 39.81 -4.00
N LYS A 260 -17.76 38.65 -3.51
CA LYS A 260 -17.38 38.35 -2.10
C LYS A 260 -17.25 36.83 -1.91
N ARG A 261 -16.05 36.37 -1.54
CA ARG A 261 -15.76 34.95 -1.23
C ARG A 261 -16.40 34.57 0.11
N THR A 262 -17.29 33.60 0.10
CA THR A 262 -17.72 32.86 1.30
C THR A 262 -16.97 31.54 1.38
N ASP A 263 -16.31 31.31 2.51
CA ASP A 263 -15.46 30.15 2.82
C ASP A 263 -16.28 28.86 3.00
N LEU A 264 -16.48 28.10 1.92
CA LEU A 264 -16.66 26.66 2.03
C LEU A 264 -15.27 26.03 1.82
N ARG A 265 -14.75 25.34 2.85
CA ARG A 265 -13.41 24.73 2.83
C ARG A 265 -13.52 23.29 2.31
N PRO A 266 -13.00 22.95 1.11
CA PRO A 266 -12.86 21.56 0.71
C PRO A 266 -11.74 20.91 1.54
N GLY A 267 -12.02 19.74 2.11
CA GLY A 267 -11.06 18.90 2.82
C GLY A 267 -10.02 18.25 1.89
N ALA A 268 -9.11 17.45 2.43
CA ALA A 268 -8.09 16.74 1.66
C ALA A 268 -8.69 15.63 0.77
N PHE A 269 -8.08 15.36 -0.39
CA PHE A 269 -8.43 14.25 -1.29
C PHE A 269 -7.26 13.25 -1.41
N SER A 270 -7.59 11.96 -1.53
CA SER A 270 -6.62 10.87 -1.67
C SER A 270 -6.50 10.41 -3.12
N ILE A 271 -5.31 10.51 -3.70
CA ILE A 271 -5.01 9.95 -5.03
C ILE A 271 -4.54 8.51 -4.78
N GLY A 272 -5.48 7.56 -4.68
CA GLY A 272 -5.09 6.18 -4.38
C GLY A 272 -6.18 5.11 -4.43
N GLU A 273 -7.44 5.47 -4.13
CA GLU A 273 -8.51 4.48 -3.88
C GLU A 273 -9.70 4.55 -4.86
N SER A 274 -9.80 5.56 -5.72
CA SER A 274 -11.04 5.81 -6.49
C SER A 274 -11.04 5.38 -7.96
N PHE A 275 -10.00 4.74 -8.47
CA PHE A 275 -9.92 4.44 -9.92
C PHE A 275 -9.49 2.99 -10.18
N SER A 276 -10.38 2.06 -9.84
CA SER A 276 -10.28 0.64 -10.21
C SER A 276 -11.25 0.24 -11.33
N SER A 277 -11.90 1.19 -12.00
CA SER A 277 -12.99 0.87 -12.94
C SER A 277 -12.91 1.54 -14.31
N THR A 278 -11.75 2.05 -14.70
CA THR A 278 -11.55 2.43 -16.11
C THR A 278 -10.11 2.19 -16.52
N LEU A 279 -9.81 0.90 -16.74
CA LEU A 279 -8.95 0.30 -17.77
C LEU A 279 -8.69 -1.17 -17.40
#